data_AF-A0A7C6A0Z3-F1
#
_entry.id   AF-A0A7C6A0Z3-F1
#
_cell.length_a   1.000
_cell.length_b   1.000
_cell.length_c   1.000
_cell.angle_alpha   90.00
_cell.angle_beta   90.00
_cell.angle_gamma   90.00
#
_symmetry.space_group_name_H-M   'P 1'
#
loop_
_entity.id
_entity.type
_entity.pdbx_description
1 polymer ?
#
loop_
_entity_poly.entity_id
_entity_poly.type
_entity_poly.pdbx_seq_one_letter_code
_entity_poly.pdbx_strand_id
1 'polypeptide(L)'
;MSVYYDHQNRRAFETELRRNPETCVWERIIVREVPYEGESPLVSTERKSRSPIEADRLHGALLRYLANDESFLDKNSTAELRERPEWCKKHGGR
;
A
#
# COMPACT_ATOMS: atom_id res chain seq x y z
N MET A 1 1.39 -25.29 10.75
CA MET A 1 2.32 -24.21 11.12
C MET A 1 2.52 -23.29 9.92
N SER A 2 2.44 -21.99 10.13
CA SER A 2 2.68 -20.96 9.11
C SER A 2 3.90 -20.12 9.48
N VAL A 3 4.65 -19.61 8.52
CA VAL A 3 5.77 -18.70 8.79
C VAL A 3 5.30 -17.25 8.65
N TYR A 4 5.62 -16.44 9.64
CA TYR A 4 5.47 -14.98 9.62
C TYR A 4 6.83 -14.32 9.48
N TYR A 5 6.94 -13.38 8.54
CA TYR A 5 8.17 -12.63 8.29
C TYR A 5 8.01 -11.19 8.80
N ASP A 6 8.85 -10.82 9.77
CA ASP A 6 9.03 -9.43 10.17
C ASP A 6 10.14 -8.83 9.32
N HIS A 7 9.73 -8.17 8.24
CA HIS A 7 10.64 -7.52 7.30
C HIS A 7 11.33 -6.28 7.88
N GLN A 8 10.79 -5.67 8.94
CA GLN A 8 11.39 -4.49 9.57
C GLN A 8 12.60 -4.90 10.42
N ASN A 9 12.47 -5.99 11.18
CA ASN A 9 13.53 -6.50 12.04
C ASN A 9 14.35 -7.64 11.40
N ARG A 10 14.02 -8.04 10.16
CA ARG A 10 14.65 -9.18 9.43
C ARG A 10 14.60 -10.49 10.21
N ARG A 11 13.45 -10.79 10.82
CA ARG A 11 13.24 -12.02 11.60
C ARG A 11 12.11 -12.84 10.98
N ALA A 12 12.23 -14.15 11.05
CA ALA A 12 11.18 -15.07 10.66
C ALA A 12 10.73 -15.88 11.87
N PHE A 13 9.43 -16.14 11.94
CA PHE A 13 8.81 -16.81 13.07
C PHE A 13 7.88 -17.88 12.56
N GLU A 14 8.01 -19.09 13.09
CA GLU A 14 6.92 -20.05 12.96
C GLU A 14 5.79 -19.67 13.90
N THR A 15 4.60 -19.81 13.37
CA THR A 15 3.37 -19.42 14.02
C THR A 15 2.33 -20.53 13.91
N GLU A 16 1.50 -20.59 14.95
CA GLU A 16 0.34 -21.47 15.00
C GLU A 16 -0.90 -20.63 15.28
N LEU A 17 -2.00 -21.02 14.64
CA LEU A 17 -3.31 -20.48 14.95
C LEU A 17 -3.92 -21.33 16.05
N ARG A 18 -4.21 -20.71 17.19
CA ARG A 18 -4.88 -21.36 18.31
C ARG A 18 -6.10 -20.56 18.70
N ARG A 19 -7.18 -21.25 19.04
CA ARG A 19 -8.37 -20.61 19.58
C ARG A 19 -8.15 -20.35 21.07
N ASN A 20 -8.27 -19.09 21.47
CA ASN A 20 -8.23 -18.71 22.87
C ASN A 20 -9.50 -19.26 23.57
N PRO A 21 -9.36 -20.06 24.64
CA PRO A 21 -10.51 -20.66 25.31
C PRO A 21 -11.39 -19.66 26.06
N GLU A 22 -10.84 -18.51 26.47
CA GLU A 22 -11.56 -17.49 27.23
C GLU A 22 -12.31 -16.53 26.31
N THR A 23 -11.69 -16.13 25.19
CA THR A 23 -12.27 -15.14 24.27
C THR A 23 -12.91 -15.77 23.04
N CYS A 24 -12.69 -17.07 22.80
CA CYS A 24 -13.11 -17.79 21.61
C CYS A 24 -12.57 -17.25 20.27
N VAL A 25 -11.62 -16.30 20.30
CA VAL A 25 -10.97 -15.71 19.12
C VAL A 25 -9.81 -16.58 18.64
N TRP A 26 -9.58 -16.59 17.32
CA TRP A 26 -8.38 -17.19 16.74
C TRP A 26 -7.20 -16.25 16.88
N GLU A 27 -6.19 -16.69 17.61
CA GLU A 27 -4.96 -15.93 17.84
C GLU A 27 -3.80 -16.60 17.13
N ARG A 28 -2.89 -15.77 16.59
CA ARG A 28 -1.63 -16.23 16.01
C ARG A 28 -0.55 -16.16 17.08
N ILE A 29 0.01 -17.31 17.44
CA ILE A 29 1.04 -17.45 18.47
C ILE A 29 2.37 -17.73 17.79
N ILE A 30 3.43 -17.03 18.20
CA ILE A 30 4.81 -17.30 17.77
C ILE A 30 5.33 -18.50 18.56
N VAL A 31 5.69 -19.58 17.86
CA VAL A 31 6.17 -20.82 18.50
C VAL A 31 7.68 -20.95 18.48
N ARG A 32 8.35 -20.44 17.45
CA ARG A 32 9.82 -20.36 17.38
C ARG A 32 10.28 -19.31 16.40
N GLU A 33 11.48 -18.79 16.62
CA GLU A 33 12.21 -18.04 15.60
C GLU A 33 12.90 -19.01 14.64
N VAL A 34 12.87 -18.70 13.35
CA VAL A 34 13.49 -19.48 12.28
C VAL A 34 14.37 -18.58 11.42
N PRO A 35 15.34 -19.14 10.67
CA PRO A 35 16.15 -18.36 9.74
C PRO A 35 15.28 -17.56 8.77
N TYR A 36 15.60 -16.29 8.60
CA TYR A 36 14.91 -15.42 7.66
C TYR A 36 15.47 -15.67 6.25
N GLU A 37 14.67 -16.28 5.38
CA GLU A 37 15.03 -16.60 3.99
C GLU A 37 14.38 -15.67 2.95
N GLY A 38 13.66 -14.63 3.39
CA GLY A 38 12.98 -13.70 2.50
C GLY A 38 13.92 -12.66 1.89
N GLU A 39 13.66 -12.21 0.66
CA GLU A 39 14.19 -10.92 0.21
C GLU A 39 13.47 -9.80 0.98
N SER A 40 14.17 -8.74 1.35
CA SER A 40 13.50 -7.60 1.98
C SER A 40 12.61 -6.92 0.94
N PRO A 41 11.33 -6.63 1.24
CA PRO A 41 10.46 -5.83 0.36
C PRO A 41 10.99 -4.39 0.17
N LEU A 42 11.98 -3.96 0.97
CA LEU A 42 12.68 -2.69 0.83
C LEU A 42 13.88 -2.77 -0.12
N VAL A 43 14.31 -3.96 -0.52
CA VAL A 43 15.17 -4.13 -1.70
C VAL A 43 14.25 -3.94 -2.90
N SER A 44 13.86 -2.69 -3.14
CA SER A 44 13.20 -2.34 -4.39
C SER A 44 14.18 -2.71 -5.50
N THR A 45 13.82 -3.70 -6.32
CA THR A 45 14.29 -3.81 -7.71
C THR A 45 14.42 -2.39 -8.24
N GLU A 46 15.66 -1.99 -8.54
CA GLU A 46 16.09 -0.67 -9.01
C GLU A 46 14.90 0.24 -9.31
N ARG A 47 14.56 1.12 -8.37
CA ARG A 47 13.64 2.22 -8.66
C ARG A 47 14.26 2.96 -9.83
N LYS A 48 13.84 2.64 -11.06
CA LYS A 48 14.05 3.50 -12.22
C LYS A 48 13.45 4.83 -11.80
N SER A 49 14.31 5.75 -11.37
CA SER A 49 13.89 7.09 -10.98
C SER A 49 13.27 7.68 -12.22
N ARG A 50 11.94 7.73 -12.24
CA ARG A 50 11.22 8.42 -13.30
C ARG A 50 11.68 9.85 -13.24
N SER A 51 11.96 10.43 -14.39
CA SER A 51 12.21 11.86 -14.45
C SER A 51 11.01 12.61 -13.86
N PRO A 52 11.19 13.80 -13.28
CA PRO A 52 10.07 14.58 -12.73
C PRO A 52 8.91 14.73 -13.73
N ILE A 53 9.23 14.87 -15.01
CA ILE A 53 8.26 14.99 -16.11
C ILE A 53 7.44 13.70 -16.29
N GLU A 54 8.07 12.53 -16.19
CA GLU A 54 7.37 11.24 -16.29
C GLU A 54 6.51 10.95 -15.05
N ALA A 55 6.96 11.40 -13.87
CA ALA A 55 6.17 11.33 -12.65
C ALA A 55 4.91 12.20 -12.75
N ASP A 56 5.04 13.44 -13.24
CA ASP A 56 3.91 14.37 -13.44
C ASP A 56 2.93 13.83 -14.48
N ARG A 57 3.43 13.27 -15.59
CA ARG A 57 2.57 12.64 -16.61
C ARG A 57 1.80 11.45 -16.07
N LEU A 58 2.45 10.59 -15.29
CA LEU A 58 1.79 9.46 -14.64
C LEU A 58 0.74 9.96 -13.65
N HIS A 59 1.08 10.96 -12.84
CA HIS A 59 0.17 11.54 -11.86
C HIS A 59 -1.10 12.07 -12.53
N GLY A 60 -0.95 12.84 -13.61
CA GLY A 60 -2.09 13.32 -14.40
C GLY A 60 -2.92 12.20 -15.03
N ALA A 61 -2.28 11.14 -15.52
CA ALA A 61 -2.98 9.98 -16.09
C ALA A 61 -3.80 9.21 -15.04
N LEU A 62 -3.23 9.01 -13.84
CA LEU A 62 -3.92 8.36 -12.72
C LEU A 62 -5.11 9.17 -12.24
N LEU A 63 -4.95 10.50 -12.09
CA LEU A 63 -6.06 11.38 -11.69
C LEU A 63 -7.22 11.32 -12.69
N ARG A 64 -6.91 11.31 -14.00
CA ARG A 64 -7.95 11.17 -15.04
C ARG A 64 -8.62 9.81 -15.01
N TYR A 65 -7.87 8.73 -14.78
CA TYR A 65 -8.45 7.39 -14.66
C TYR A 65 -9.42 7.33 -13.46
N LEU A 66 -8.98 7.80 -12.29
CA LEU A 66 -9.80 7.82 -11.07
C LEU A 66 -11.04 8.72 -11.19
N ALA A 67 -10.96 9.86 -11.90
CA ALA A 67 -12.10 10.75 -12.08
C ALA A 67 -13.19 10.18 -13.04
N ASN A 68 -12.84 9.19 -13.85
CA ASN A 68 -13.75 8.54 -14.80
C ASN A 68 -14.30 7.20 -14.27
N ASP A 69 -13.65 6.59 -13.29
CA ASP A 69 -14.07 5.34 -12.68
C ASP A 69 -14.81 5.59 -11.35
N GLU A 70 -16.13 5.78 -11.43
CA GLU A 70 -17.00 6.05 -10.27
C GLU A 70 -17.16 4.84 -9.32
N SER A 71 -16.51 3.70 -9.60
CA SER A 71 -16.59 2.51 -8.74
C SER A 71 -15.63 2.53 -7.55
N PHE A 72 -14.55 3.30 -7.64
CA PHE A 72 -13.48 3.32 -6.62
C PHE A 72 -13.57 4.46 -5.61
N LEU A 73 -14.27 5.55 -5.95
CA LEU A 73 -14.35 6.75 -5.13
C LEU A 73 -15.82 7.07 -4.83
N ASP A 74 -16.07 7.66 -3.66
CA ASP A 74 -17.38 8.22 -3.37
C ASP A 74 -17.67 9.44 -4.28
N LYS A 75 -18.94 9.83 -4.34
CA LYS A 75 -19.42 10.91 -5.23
C LYS A 75 -18.78 12.27 -4.92
N ASN A 76 -18.43 12.54 -3.66
CA ASN A 76 -17.81 13.80 -3.25
C ASN A 76 -16.34 13.83 -3.66
N SER A 77 -15.62 12.73 -3.41
CA SER A 77 -14.22 12.55 -3.85
C SER A 77 -14.07 12.66 -5.37
N THR A 78 -15.04 12.12 -6.12
CA THR A 78 -15.08 12.21 -7.58
C THR A 78 -15.31 13.66 -8.05
N ALA A 79 -16.20 14.39 -7.38
CA ALA A 79 -16.48 15.80 -7.70
C ALA A 79 -15.26 16.70 -7.43
N GLU A 80 -14.59 16.54 -6.27
CA GLU A 80 -13.37 17.27 -5.94
C GLU A 80 -12.26 17.04 -6.97
N LEU A 81 -12.07 15.79 -7.42
CA LEU A 81 -11.09 15.47 -8.47
C LEU A 81 -11.41 16.11 -9.82
N ARG A 82 -12.69 16.30 -10.15
CA ARG A 82 -13.12 16.99 -11.39
C ARG A 82 -12.90 18.50 -11.33
N GLU A 83 -13.04 19.10 -10.16
CA GLU A 83 -12.84 20.55 -9.96
C GLU A 83 -11.37 20.94 -9.78
N ARG A 84 -10.54 20.01 -9.30
CA ARG A 84 -9.12 20.23 -9.03
C ARG A 84 -8.32 20.82 -10.20
N PRO A 85 -8.50 20.41 -11.48
CA PRO A 85 -7.80 21.03 -12.60
C PRO A 85 -8.10 22.51 -12.77
N GLU A 86 -9.35 22.95 -12.57
CA GLU A 86 -9.75 24.35 -12.66
C GLU A 86 -9.25 25.15 -11.45
N TRP A 87 -9.25 24.55 -10.27
CA TRP A 87 -8.65 25.13 -9.08
C TRP A 87 -7.14 25.36 -9.24
N CYS A 88 -6.41 24.37 -9.77
CA CYS A 88 -4.98 24.47 -10.05
C CYS A 88 -4.65 25.58 -11.05
N LYS A 89 -5.43 25.72 -12.13
CA LYS A 89 -5.29 26.83 -13.10
C LYS A 89 -5.48 28.20 -12.44
N LYS A 90 -6.44 28.31 -11.52
CA LYS A 90 -6.78 29.58 -10.84
C LYS A 90 -5.77 29.97 -9.76
N HIS A 91 -5.18 28.98 -9.07
CA HIS A 91 -4.32 29.20 -7.90
C HIS A 91 -2.84 28.91 -8.15
N GLY A 92 -2.43 28.65 -9.39
CA GLY A 92 -1.03 28.40 -9.75
C GLY A 92 -0.50 27.06 -9.24
N GLY A 93 -1.39 26.12 -8.92
CA GLY A 93 -1.01 24.75 -8.58
C GLY A 93 -0.50 24.04 -9.83
N ARG A 94 0.74 23.55 -9.79
CA ARG A 94 1.27 22.63 -10.79
C ARG A 94 0.68 21.24 -10.59
#